data_AF-A0A4R6S6B9-F1
#
_entry.id   AF-A0A4R6S6B9-F1
#
_cell.length_a   1.000
_cell.length_b   1.000
_cell.length_c   1.000
_cell.angle_alpha   90.00
_cell.angle_beta   90.00
_cell.angle_gamma   90.00
#
_symmetry.space_group_name_H-M   'P 1'
#
loop_
_entity.id
_entity.type
_entity.pdbx_description
1 polymer ?
#
loop_
_entity_poly.entity_id
_entity_poly.type
_entity_poly.pdbx_seq_one_letter_code
_entity_poly.pdbx_strand_id
1 'polypeptide(L)'
;MSRSLRAGLVLLGLISVLDLLTPLVTDGDHPPMPIALGAAVLGLVSLALVVSAWRGAKRAIVPLVAGRVMSALAAVPAVFVAGTPGMLVAAVAAGLAITVTGAALVLAPRIGALR
;
A
#
# COMPACT_ATOMS: atom_id res chain seq x y z
N MET A 1 4.89 20.25 6.87
CA MET A 1 4.24 19.22 6.03
C MET A 1 2.78 19.64 5.81
N SER A 2 2.22 19.55 4.59
CA SER A 2 0.80 19.91 4.38
C SER A 2 -0.14 18.90 5.05
N ARG A 3 -1.39 19.30 5.33
CA ARG A 3 -2.40 18.39 5.88
C ARG A 3 -2.68 17.20 4.94
N SER A 4 -2.74 17.45 3.64
CA SER A 4 -2.92 16.41 2.61
C SER A 4 -1.76 15.40 2.61
N LEU A 5 -0.51 15.88 2.62
CA LEU A 5 0.66 14.99 2.67
C LEU A 5 0.66 14.13 3.93
N ARG A 6 0.29 14.71 5.09
CA ARG A 6 0.16 13.96 6.34
C ARG A 6 -0.90 12.88 6.26
N ALA A 7 -2.10 13.22 5.81
CA ALA A 7 -3.19 12.27 5.66
C ALA A 7 -2.80 11.12 4.70
N GLY A 8 -2.20 11.45 3.56
CA GLY A 8 -1.73 10.46 2.60
C GLY A 8 -0.67 9.52 3.17
N LEU A 9 0.33 10.03 3.90
CA LEU A 9 1.34 9.18 4.55
C LEU A 9 0.74 8.30 5.65
N VAL A 10 -0.27 8.76 6.39
CA VAL A 10 -0.98 7.93 7.38
C VAL A 10 -1.71 6.79 6.68
N LEU A 11 -2.48 7.07 5.62
CA LEU A 11 -3.20 6.03 4.87
C LEU A 11 -2.23 5.00 4.28
N LEU A 12 -1.15 5.45 3.63
CA LEU A 12 -0.15 4.56 3.05
C LEU A 12 0.63 3.80 4.12
N GLY A 13 0.88 4.41 5.29
CA GLY A 13 1.48 3.73 6.43
C GLY A 13 0.58 2.62 6.98
N LEU A 14 -0.70 2.90 7.19
CA LEU A 14 -1.67 1.92 7.70
C LEU A 14 -1.79 0.70 6.79
N ILE A 15 -1.96 0.90 5.49
CA ILE A 15 -2.05 -0.23 4.55
C ILE A 15 -0.74 -1.03 4.49
N SER A 16 0.41 -0.38 4.67
CA SER A 16 1.71 -1.07 4.71
C SER A 16 1.93 -1.87 5.99
N VAL A 17 1.33 -1.45 7.11
CA VAL A 17 1.25 -2.28 8.33
C VAL A 17 0.40 -3.51 8.08
N LEU A 18 -0.76 -3.37 7.41
CA LEU A 18 -1.60 -4.52 7.08
C LEU A 18 -0.86 -5.54 6.21
N ASP A 19 -0.09 -5.07 5.22
CA ASP A 19 0.76 -5.95 4.41
C ASP A 19 1.79 -6.69 5.28
N LEU A 20 2.43 -6.01 6.24
CA LEU A 20 3.38 -6.63 7.17
C LEU A 20 2.76 -7.74 8.03
N LEU A 21 1.47 -7.64 8.32
CA LEU A 21 0.73 -8.62 9.11
C LEU A 21 0.26 -9.83 8.30
N THR A 22 0.29 -9.78 6.96
CA THR A 22 -0.25 -10.88 6.12
C THR A 22 0.32 -12.28 6.43
N PRO A 23 1.62 -12.48 6.76
CA PRO A 23 2.12 -13.80 7.14
C PRO A 23 1.55 -14.34 8.46
N LEU A 24 1.01 -13.48 9.31
CA LEU A 24 0.45 -13.86 10.61
C LEU A 24 -1.03 -14.27 10.52
N VAL A 25 -1.71 -13.87 9.45
CA VAL A 25 -3.14 -14.13 9.23
C VAL A 25 -3.41 -15.14 8.11
N THR A 26 -2.38 -15.55 7.35
CA THR A 26 -2.53 -16.62 6.37
C THR A 26 -2.66 -17.99 7.04
N ASP A 27 -3.49 -18.85 6.46
CA ASP A 27 -3.61 -20.28 6.79
C ASP A 27 -2.54 -21.14 6.09
N GLY A 28 -1.70 -20.52 5.24
CA GLY A 28 -0.69 -21.18 4.42
C GLY A 28 -1.12 -21.39 2.96
N ASP A 29 -2.42 -21.32 2.67
CA ASP A 29 -3.01 -21.54 1.35
C ASP A 29 -3.62 -20.25 0.76
N HIS A 30 -4.14 -19.34 1.60
CA HIS A 30 -4.88 -18.15 1.21
C HIS A 30 -4.44 -16.88 1.98
N PRO A 31 -3.44 -16.13 1.47
CA PRO A 31 -2.58 -16.43 0.33
C PRO A 31 -1.45 -17.41 0.69
N PRO A 32 -0.88 -18.14 -0.28
CA PRO A 32 0.28 -19.00 -0.04
C PRO A 32 1.40 -18.27 0.70
N MET A 33 2.05 -18.95 1.64
CA MET A 33 3.07 -18.33 2.51
C MET A 33 4.14 -17.50 1.74
N PRO A 34 4.68 -17.93 0.58
CA PRO A 34 5.61 -17.11 -0.19
C PRO A 34 5.03 -15.77 -0.66
N ILE A 35 3.74 -15.74 -1.01
CA ILE A 35 3.04 -14.52 -1.41
C ILE A 35 2.84 -13.60 -0.20
N ALA A 36 2.46 -14.16 0.95
CA ALA A 36 2.33 -13.41 2.19
C ALA A 36 3.67 -12.77 2.60
N LEU A 37 4.79 -13.50 2.49
CA LEU A 37 6.13 -12.96 2.75
C LEU A 37 6.50 -11.84 1.77
N GLY A 38 6.18 -12.00 0.48
CA GLY A 38 6.39 -10.95 -0.51
C GLY A 38 5.61 -9.66 -0.18
N ALA A 39 4.35 -9.79 0.21
CA ALA A 39 3.54 -8.68 0.68
C ALA A 39 4.15 -8.02 1.93
N ALA A 40 4.59 -8.81 2.91
CA ALA A 40 5.22 -8.29 4.13
C ALA A 40 6.51 -7.50 3.85
N VAL A 41 7.35 -7.98 2.93
CA VAL A 41 8.57 -7.26 2.51
C VAL A 41 8.20 -5.93 1.85
N LEU A 42 7.23 -5.91 0.94
CA LEU A 42 6.75 -4.69 0.29
C LEU A 42 6.14 -3.71 1.31
N GLY A 43 5.41 -4.22 2.29
CA GLY A 43 4.87 -3.45 3.43
C GLY A 43 5.99 -2.83 4.27
N LEU A 44 7.02 -3.60 4.59
CA LEU A 44 8.18 -3.12 5.36
C LEU A 44 8.95 -2.03 4.63
N VAL A 45 9.24 -2.23 3.34
CA VAL A 45 9.91 -1.24 2.49
C VAL A 45 9.05 0.04 2.40
N SER A 46 7.74 -0.11 2.22
CA SER A 46 6.81 1.01 2.18
C SER A 46 6.79 1.77 3.51
N LEU A 47 6.82 1.09 4.65
CA LEU A 47 6.90 1.71 5.97
C LEU A 47 8.19 2.51 6.15
N ALA A 48 9.33 1.95 5.74
CA ALA A 48 10.60 2.68 5.79
C ALA A 48 10.55 3.96 4.94
N LEU A 49 9.93 3.89 3.76
CA LEU A 49 9.74 5.05 2.88
C LEU A 49 8.74 6.07 3.45
N VAL A 50 7.67 5.61 4.12
CA VAL A 50 6.74 6.48 4.85
C VAL A 50 7.48 7.23 5.95
N VAL A 51 8.27 6.55 6.78
CA VAL A 51 9.07 7.18 7.85
C VAL A 51 10.07 8.18 7.25
N SER A 52 10.76 7.82 6.17
CA SER A 52 11.70 8.71 5.49
C SER A 52 11.00 9.97 4.93
N ALA A 53 9.87 9.80 4.25
CA ALA A 53 9.06 10.91 3.74
C ALA A 53 8.51 11.79 4.88
N TRP A 54 8.10 11.18 6.00
CA TRP A 54 7.61 11.86 7.19
C TRP A 54 8.70 12.73 7.84
N ARG A 55 9.95 12.27 7.81
CA ARG A 55 11.13 13.02 8.26
C ARG A 55 11.57 14.11 7.27
N GLY A 56 10.85 14.30 6.17
CA GLY A 56 11.07 15.37 5.20
C GLY A 56 11.84 14.95 3.94
N ALA A 57 12.24 13.68 3.80
CA ALA A 57 12.93 13.19 2.62
C ALA A 57 11.96 13.08 1.42
N LYS A 58 11.75 14.19 0.71
CA LYS A 58 10.84 14.25 -0.44
C LYS A 58 11.15 13.18 -1.50
N ARG A 59 12.41 12.79 -1.69
CA ARG A 59 12.79 11.76 -2.67
C ARG A 59 12.17 10.37 -2.37
N ALA A 60 11.77 10.09 -1.14
CA ALA A 60 11.13 8.83 -0.74
C ALA A 60 9.67 8.69 -1.24
N ILE A 61 9.01 9.78 -1.63
CA ILE A 61 7.60 9.76 -2.05
C ILE A 61 7.37 8.97 -3.34
N VAL A 62 8.22 9.16 -4.35
CA VAL A 62 8.08 8.48 -5.64
C VAL A 62 8.22 6.95 -5.51
N PRO A 63 9.30 6.42 -4.90
CA PRO A 63 9.42 4.98 -4.70
C PRO A 63 8.33 4.43 -3.78
N LEU A 64 7.82 5.21 -2.81
CA LEU A 64 6.68 4.80 -1.98
C LEU A 64 5.45 4.55 -2.85
N VAL A 65 5.06 5.53 -3.67
CA VAL A 65 3.88 5.40 -4.53
C VAL A 65 4.06 4.25 -5.53
N ALA A 66 5.24 4.12 -6.14
CA ALA A 66 5.54 3.03 -7.04
C ALA A 66 5.43 1.65 -6.35
N GLY A 67 6.02 1.49 -5.17
CA GLY A 67 5.93 0.28 -4.36
C GLY A 67 4.50 -0.07 -3.99
N ARG A 68 3.69 0.93 -3.65
CA ARG A 68 2.27 0.75 -3.35
C ARG A 68 1.45 0.31 -4.56
N VAL A 69 1.71 0.89 -5.74
CA VAL A 69 1.06 0.46 -6.99
C VAL A 69 1.43 -0.98 -7.32
N MET A 70 2.71 -1.35 -7.23
CA MET A 70 3.16 -2.73 -7.45
C MET A 70 2.49 -3.70 -6.46
N SER A 71 2.40 -3.33 -5.17
CA SER A 71 1.74 -4.14 -4.15
C SER A 71 0.26 -4.33 -4.45
N ALA A 72 -0.43 -3.27 -4.84
CA ALA A 72 -1.85 -3.32 -5.14
C ALA A 72 -2.14 -4.15 -6.40
N LEU A 73 -1.31 -4.03 -7.45
CA LEU A 73 -1.42 -4.83 -8.66
C LEU A 73 -1.16 -6.33 -8.41
N ALA A 74 -0.24 -6.66 -7.50
CA ALA A 74 0.04 -8.05 -7.15
C ALA A 74 -1.18 -8.76 -6.52
N ALA A 75 -2.09 -8.02 -5.89
CA ALA A 75 -3.31 -8.57 -5.30
C ALA A 75 -4.45 -8.77 -6.31
N VAL A 76 -4.41 -8.11 -7.47
CA VAL A 76 -5.49 -8.11 -8.47
C VAL A 76 -5.75 -9.51 -9.06
N PRO A 77 -4.74 -10.32 -9.45
CA PRO A 77 -5.01 -11.66 -10.00
C PRO A 77 -5.79 -12.57 -9.05
N ALA A 78 -5.60 -12.42 -7.74
CA ALA A 78 -6.24 -13.27 -6.73
C ALA A 78 -7.77 -13.15 -6.75
N VAL A 79 -8.34 -12.01 -7.14
CA VAL A 79 -9.80 -11.82 -7.15
C VAL A 79 -10.50 -12.52 -8.33
N PHE A 80 -9.74 -12.98 -9.33
CA PHE A 80 -10.27 -13.67 -10.51
C PHE A 80 -10.24 -15.19 -10.40
N VAL A 81 -9.71 -15.74 -9.30
CA VAL A 81 -9.69 -17.17 -9.05
C VAL A 81 -11.10 -17.64 -8.67
N ALA A 82 -11.58 -18.69 -9.32
CA ALA A 82 -12.89 -19.28 -9.04
C ALA A 82 -12.97 -19.75 -7.58
N GLY A 83 -14.06 -19.40 -6.89
CA GLY A 83 -14.25 -19.74 -5.47
C GLY A 83 -13.67 -18.74 -4.48
N THR A 84 -13.09 -17.62 -4.94
CA THR A 84 -12.58 -16.57 -4.04
C THR A 84 -13.73 -15.98 -3.19
N PRO A 85 -13.61 -16.01 -1.85
CA PRO A 85 -14.60 -15.42 -0.96
C PRO A 85 -14.83 -13.93 -1.25
N GLY A 86 -16.09 -13.49 -1.27
CA GLY A 86 -16.44 -12.08 -1.52
C GLY A 86 -15.78 -11.08 -0.56
N MET A 87 -15.51 -11.52 0.68
CA MET A 87 -14.77 -10.72 1.68
C MET A 87 -13.33 -10.41 1.23
N LEU A 88 -12.64 -11.37 0.60
CA LEU A 88 -11.29 -11.15 0.06
C LEU A 88 -11.30 -10.16 -1.10
N VAL A 89 -12.29 -10.28 -2.00
CA VAL A 89 -12.48 -9.33 -3.11
C VAL A 89 -12.72 -7.91 -2.58
N ALA A 90 -13.57 -7.77 -1.55
CA ALA A 90 -13.82 -6.48 -0.91
C ALA A 90 -12.56 -5.90 -0.23
N ALA A 91 -11.75 -6.75 0.43
CA ALA A 91 -10.49 -6.32 1.04
C ALA A 91 -9.48 -5.81 0.01
N VAL A 92 -9.33 -6.51 -1.12
CA VAL A 92 -8.46 -6.08 -2.23
C VAL A 92 -8.95 -4.76 -2.83
N ALA A 93 -10.26 -4.63 -3.07
CA ALA A 93 -10.86 -3.39 -3.58
C ALA A 93 -10.65 -2.20 -2.62
N ALA A 94 -10.83 -2.42 -1.31
CA ALA A 94 -10.58 -1.41 -0.29
C ALA A 94 -9.10 -1.01 -0.24
N GLY A 95 -8.18 -1.98 -0.30
CA GLY A 95 -6.74 -1.73 -0.33
C GLY A 95 -6.31 -0.91 -1.55
N LEU A 96 -6.88 -1.19 -2.72
CA LEU A 96 -6.71 -0.41 -3.95
C LEU A 96 -7.20 1.04 -3.76
N ALA A 97 -8.42 1.22 -3.27
CA ALA A 97 -9.00 2.55 -3.04
C ALA A 97 -8.14 3.38 -2.07
N ILE A 98 -7.75 2.81 -0.92
CA ILE A 98 -6.88 3.46 0.08
C ILE A 98 -5.54 3.83 -0.54
N THR A 99 -4.96 2.93 -1.36
CA THR A 99 -3.68 3.17 -2.03
C THR A 99 -3.78 4.34 -3.01
N VAL A 100 -4.82 4.38 -3.85
CA VAL A 100 -5.05 5.46 -4.80
C VAL A 100 -5.28 6.79 -4.07
N THR A 101 -6.14 6.80 -3.05
CA THR A 101 -6.41 8.01 -2.24
C THR A 101 -5.15 8.50 -1.54
N GLY A 102 -4.39 7.59 -0.92
CA GLY A 102 -3.12 7.91 -0.26
C GLY A 102 -2.10 8.50 -1.23
N ALA A 103 -1.93 7.89 -2.41
CA ALA A 103 -1.05 8.39 -3.46
C ALA A 103 -1.46 9.79 -3.95
N ALA A 104 -2.75 10.00 -4.22
CA ALA A 104 -3.28 11.30 -4.63
C ALA A 104 -2.99 12.39 -3.58
N LEU A 105 -3.23 12.09 -2.30
CA LEU A 105 -3.00 13.02 -1.20
C LEU A 105 -1.51 13.38 -1.01
N VAL A 106 -0.61 12.42 -1.17
CA VAL A 106 0.84 12.63 -1.09
C VAL A 106 1.38 13.43 -2.30
N LEU A 107 0.79 13.24 -3.48
CA LEU A 107 1.22 13.90 -4.72
C LEU A 107 0.58 15.27 -4.96
N ALA A 108 -0.60 15.54 -4.42
CA ALA A 108 -1.33 16.79 -4.64
C ALA A 108 -0.50 18.08 -4.42
N PRO A 109 0.31 18.21 -3.34
CA PRO A 109 1.14 19.41 -3.15
C PRO A 109 2.23 19.60 -4.20
N ARG A 110 2.62 18.53 -4.92
CA ARG A 110 3.64 18.60 -5.99
C ARG A 110 3.06 19.05 -7.31
N ILE A 111 1.87 18.57 -7.63
CA ILE A 111 1.17 18.92 -8.88
C ILE A 111 0.77 20.39 -8.85
N GLY A 112 0.32 20.89 -7.69
CA GLY A 112 -0.01 22.31 -7.50
C GLY A 112 1.20 23.25 -7.56
N ALA A 113 2.43 22.76 -7.37
CA ALA A 113 3.65 23.57 -7.45
C ALA A 113 4.24 23.64 -8.87
N LEU A 114 3.69 22.91 -9.83
CA LEU A 114 4.07 22.92 -11.25
C LEU A 114 3.15 23.80 -12.11
N ARG A 115 2.10 24.38 -11.50
CA ARG A 115 1.20 25.37 -12.11
C ARG A 115 1.55 26.75 -11.58
#